data_AF-A0A3N4IBS2-F1
#
_entry.id   AF-A0A3N4IBS2-F1
#
_cell.length_a   1.000
_cell.length_b   1.000
_cell.length_c   1.000
_cell.angle_alpha   90.00
_cell.angle_beta   90.00
_cell.angle_gamma   90.00
#
_symmetry.space_group_name_H-M   'P 1'
#
loop_
_entity.id
_entity.type
_entity.pdbx_description
1 polymer ?
#
loop_
_entity_poly.entity_id
_entity_poly.type
_entity_poly.pdbx_seq_one_letter_code
_entity_poly.pdbx_strand_id
1 'polypeptide(L)'
;MHPQTSPSPEKDESKEDQKLDHKHQDYQAPAQIPSLVLRHIPRIDLNDLPTISPPPFISPTTHQTFLSHFSTLPASARGQIISFDEDEADVRLKQTDFTFDIFLTTYLLLCRHHGFDSETFTQNPPTYPPALWPAIEDVLLFFLKTLQPYFSSIGVPFAVRTHFVTSRDTGFMHGTASCFKCDPREPLLDLLLELGDPNISASESVLLRRHEAGLLRDGQVQLVEIVLRGVMVQLGAMIEVECAEEELRLRRMMGVCTKARELLLGLLVHRNFRSERLEGLLLGYLREEGVNWRVVRGVEAAEKRREREKLRMNEEEL
;
A
#
# COMPACT_ATOMS: atom_id res chain seq x y z
N MET A 1 -56.84 15.95 -39.85
CA MET A 1 -55.56 16.42 -40.41
C MET A 1 -55.18 17.71 -39.70
N HIS A 2 -54.10 17.69 -38.92
CA HIS A 2 -53.13 18.78 -38.73
C HIS A 2 -52.07 18.31 -37.71
N PRO A 3 -50.80 18.16 -38.09
CA PRO A 3 -49.73 17.78 -37.18
C PRO A 3 -49.11 19.03 -36.54
N GLN A 4 -48.89 18.98 -35.23
CA GLN A 4 -48.07 19.95 -34.51
C GLN A 4 -46.59 19.59 -34.68
N THR A 5 -45.85 20.46 -35.38
CA THR A 5 -44.39 20.42 -35.52
C THR A 5 -43.75 21.18 -34.37
N SER A 6 -42.91 20.48 -33.61
CA SER A 6 -42.04 21.06 -32.57
C SER A 6 -40.80 21.73 -33.21
N PRO A 7 -40.32 22.87 -32.69
CA PRO A 7 -39.15 23.56 -33.24
C PRO A 7 -37.83 22.93 -32.78
N SER A 8 -36.90 22.80 -33.73
CA SER A 8 -35.50 22.44 -33.51
C SER A 8 -34.73 23.58 -32.82
N PRO A 9 -33.77 23.29 -31.93
CA PRO A 9 -32.87 24.31 -31.41
C PRO A 9 -31.74 24.57 -32.41
N GLU A 10 -31.67 25.83 -32.85
CA GLU A 10 -30.55 26.42 -33.59
C GLU A 10 -29.27 26.35 -32.74
N LYS A 11 -28.20 25.85 -33.37
CA LYS A 11 -26.83 25.94 -32.84
C LYS A 11 -26.24 27.26 -33.29
N ASP A 12 -26.02 28.14 -32.33
CA ASP A 12 -25.32 29.41 -32.52
C ASP A 12 -23.80 29.14 -32.43
N GLU A 13 -23.14 29.07 -33.58
CA GLU A 13 -21.68 28.98 -33.70
C GLU A 13 -21.10 30.39 -33.90
N SER A 14 -20.92 31.12 -32.80
CA SER A 14 -20.09 32.33 -32.78
C SER A 14 -18.68 31.99 -32.30
N LYS A 15 -17.76 31.83 -33.26
CA LYS A 15 -16.31 31.77 -33.03
C LYS A 15 -15.78 33.16 -32.72
N GLU A 16 -15.38 33.42 -31.48
CA GLU A 16 -14.54 34.56 -31.10
C GLU A 16 -13.06 34.15 -31.21
N ASP A 17 -12.40 34.66 -32.25
CA ASP A 17 -10.94 34.62 -32.40
C ASP A 17 -10.28 35.59 -31.40
N GLN A 18 -9.93 35.08 -30.21
CA GLN A 18 -9.00 35.78 -29.32
C GLN A 18 -7.55 35.51 -29.73
N LYS A 19 -6.96 36.50 -30.41
CA LYS A 19 -5.50 36.59 -30.62
C LYS A 19 -4.79 36.75 -29.27
N LEU A 20 -4.22 35.66 -28.77
CA LEU A 20 -3.26 35.67 -27.66
C LEU A 20 -1.90 36.17 -28.17
N ASP A 21 -1.58 37.40 -27.80
CA ASP A 21 -0.31 38.07 -28.07
C ASP A 21 0.75 37.50 -27.11
N HIS A 22 1.55 36.54 -27.59
CA HIS A 22 2.67 35.98 -26.83
C HIS A 22 3.82 36.99 -26.75
N LYS A 23 3.77 37.87 -25.74
CA LYS A 23 4.95 38.60 -25.29
C LYS A 23 5.98 37.58 -24.77
N HIS A 24 7.10 37.45 -25.48
CA HIS A 24 8.31 36.82 -24.98
C HIS A 24 8.77 37.58 -23.73
N GLN A 25 8.47 37.01 -22.57
CA GLN A 25 9.06 37.40 -21.30
C GLN A 25 10.47 36.82 -21.26
N ASP A 26 11.46 37.69 -21.14
CA ASP A 26 12.87 37.32 -20.96
C ASP A 26 12.98 36.36 -19.77
N TYR A 27 13.36 35.12 -20.08
CA TYR A 27 13.53 34.05 -19.10
C TYR A 27 14.81 34.34 -18.29
N GLN A 28 14.65 35.02 -17.15
CA GLN A 28 15.74 35.14 -16.18
C GLN A 28 16.03 33.75 -15.60
N ALA A 29 17.28 33.29 -15.73
CA ALA A 29 17.73 32.03 -15.15
C ALA A 29 17.39 31.99 -13.65
N PRO A 30 16.78 30.91 -13.14
CA PRO A 30 16.41 30.83 -11.73
C PRO A 30 17.67 30.97 -10.86
N ALA A 31 17.53 31.74 -9.78
CA ALA A 31 18.56 31.90 -8.77
C ALA A 31 19.06 30.53 -8.28
N GLN A 32 20.36 30.45 -8.01
CA GLN A 32 21.06 29.26 -7.54
C GLN A 32 20.23 28.47 -6.51
N ILE A 33 19.94 27.21 -6.83
CA ILE A 33 19.24 26.28 -5.93
C ILE A 33 20.15 26.11 -4.70
N PRO A 34 19.63 26.27 -3.46
CA PRO A 34 20.43 26.03 -2.26
C PRO A 34 21.00 24.63 -2.28
N SER A 35 22.30 24.49 -1.99
CA SER A 35 22.98 23.22 -1.78
C SER A 35 22.18 22.37 -0.78
N LEU A 36 21.56 21.29 -1.26
CA LEU A 36 20.81 20.34 -0.45
C LEU A 36 21.81 19.51 0.35
N VAL A 37 22.05 19.92 1.60
CA VAL A 37 22.93 19.27 2.57
C VAL A 37 22.63 17.76 2.64
N LEU A 38 23.68 16.97 2.46
CA LEU A 38 23.81 15.54 2.72
C LEU A 38 23.24 15.20 4.09
N ARG A 39 21.97 14.85 4.12
CA ARG A 39 21.38 14.25 5.32
C ARG A 39 21.79 12.79 5.32
N HIS A 40 22.78 12.49 6.17
CA HIS A 40 23.13 11.12 6.51
C HIS A 40 21.85 10.37 6.89
N ILE A 41 21.43 9.41 6.06
CA ILE A 41 20.38 8.48 6.46
C ILE A 41 20.95 7.67 7.62
N PRO A 42 20.38 7.75 8.83
CA PRO A 42 20.93 7.12 10.01
C PRO A 42 21.03 5.61 9.81
N ARG A 43 22.20 5.03 10.11
CA ARG A 43 22.32 3.58 10.29
C ARG A 43 21.56 3.22 11.57
N ILE A 44 20.57 2.35 11.48
CA ILE A 44 20.03 1.72 12.68
C ILE A 44 21.08 0.72 13.16
N ASP A 45 21.69 0.98 14.31
CA ASP A 45 22.43 -0.07 15.01
C ASP A 45 21.40 -1.04 15.58
N LEU A 46 21.50 -2.33 15.22
CA LEU A 46 20.59 -3.33 15.78
C LEU A 46 20.73 -3.48 17.29
N ASN A 47 21.88 -3.10 17.84
CA ASN A 47 22.08 -3.08 19.29
C ASN A 47 21.15 -2.07 19.97
N ASP A 48 20.61 -1.09 19.23
CA ASP A 48 19.64 -0.12 19.72
C ASP A 48 18.20 -0.66 19.65
N LEU A 49 17.91 -1.68 18.83
CA LEU A 49 16.54 -2.20 18.70
C LEU A 49 15.87 -2.59 20.03
N PRO A 50 16.56 -3.25 20.99
CA PRO A 50 15.97 -3.56 22.30
C PRO A 50 15.64 -2.32 23.15
N THR A 51 16.20 -1.15 22.82
CA THR A 51 15.92 0.12 23.51
C THR A 51 14.71 0.85 22.93
N ILE A 52 14.23 0.43 21.76
CA ILE A 52 13.09 1.04 21.08
C ILE A 52 11.81 0.68 21.85
N SER A 53 11.07 1.71 22.26
CA SER A 53 9.73 1.52 22.82
C SER A 53 8.75 1.14 21.70
N PRO A 54 8.07 -0.01 21.77
CA PRO A 54 7.04 -0.35 20.80
C PRO A 54 5.85 0.61 20.92
N PRO A 55 5.10 0.86 19.82
CA PRO A 55 3.85 1.59 19.89
C PRO A 55 2.83 0.82 20.77
N PRO A 56 1.81 1.51 21.32
CA PRO A 56 0.90 0.94 22.32
C PRO A 56 0.05 -0.24 21.81
N PHE A 57 -0.10 -0.39 20.49
CA PHE A 57 -0.82 -1.50 19.88
C PHE A 57 0.04 -2.76 19.65
N ILE A 58 1.34 -2.71 19.96
CA ILE A 58 2.21 -3.88 19.94
C ILE A 58 2.46 -4.30 21.39
N SER A 59 1.97 -5.49 21.78
CA SER A 59 2.21 -6.01 23.12
C SER A 59 3.69 -6.29 23.38
N PRO A 60 4.14 -6.31 24.64
CA PRO A 60 5.52 -6.63 24.98
C PRO A 60 5.98 -8.00 24.43
N THR A 61 5.11 -9.01 24.46
CA THR A 61 5.40 -10.35 23.93
C THR A 61 5.59 -10.34 22.42
N THR A 62 4.74 -9.61 21.69
CA THR A 62 4.86 -9.46 20.24
C THR A 62 6.12 -8.68 19.87
N HIS A 63 6.42 -7.59 20.59
CA HIS A 63 7.65 -6.83 20.42
C HIS A 63 8.90 -7.72 20.59
N GLN A 64 8.96 -8.57 21.62
CA GLN A 64 10.06 -9.52 21.80
C GLN A 64 10.16 -10.53 20.64
N THR A 65 9.02 -10.96 20.10
CA THR A 65 8.98 -11.82 18.90
C THR A 65 9.62 -11.12 17.70
N PHE A 66 9.33 -9.82 17.53
CA PHE A 66 9.89 -9.01 16.44
C PHE A 66 11.40 -8.83 16.60
N LEU A 67 11.86 -8.46 17.79
CA LEU A 67 13.29 -8.35 18.11
C LEU A 67 14.04 -9.66 17.86
N SER A 68 13.45 -10.80 18.27
CA SER A 68 14.02 -12.12 18.01
C SER A 68 14.17 -12.36 16.51
N HIS A 69 13.16 -12.05 15.70
CA HIS A 69 13.26 -12.15 14.24
C HIS A 69 14.34 -11.25 13.66
N PHE A 70 14.41 -9.97 14.05
CA PHE A 70 15.41 -9.04 13.52
C PHE A 70 16.85 -9.47 13.81
N SER A 71 17.07 -10.14 14.94
CA SER A 71 18.38 -10.73 15.26
C SER A 71 18.82 -11.84 14.29
N THR A 72 17.88 -12.45 13.55
CA THR A 72 18.15 -13.49 12.55
C THR A 72 18.42 -12.97 11.15
N LEU A 73 18.06 -11.72 10.85
CA LEU A 73 18.30 -11.11 9.53
C LEU A 73 19.80 -11.06 9.24
N PRO A 74 20.29 -11.16 8.00
CA PRO A 74 21.69 -10.95 7.68
C PRO A 74 22.07 -9.46 7.72
N ALA A 75 23.35 -9.15 7.92
CA ALA A 75 23.89 -7.78 7.88
C ALA A 75 23.43 -6.97 6.66
N SER A 76 23.35 -7.63 5.49
CA SER A 76 22.91 -7.02 4.22
C SER A 76 21.42 -6.66 4.17
N ALA A 77 20.57 -7.29 4.97
CA ALA A 77 19.12 -7.01 5.02
C ALA A 77 18.73 -6.03 6.14
N ARG A 78 19.68 -5.72 7.03
CA ARG A 78 19.50 -4.83 8.20
C ARG A 78 19.71 -3.35 7.88
N GLY A 79 20.10 -3.03 6.64
CA GLY A 79 20.20 -1.67 6.10
C GLY A 79 21.63 -1.17 5.85
N GLN A 80 21.81 -0.40 4.77
CA GLN A 80 22.99 0.42 4.49
C GLN A 80 22.58 1.83 4.03
N ILE A 81 23.49 2.79 4.24
CA ILE A 81 23.33 4.24 4.08
C ILE A 81 23.06 4.62 2.62
N ILE A 82 22.03 5.42 2.36
CA ILE A 82 21.98 6.23 1.13
C ILE A 82 22.97 7.37 1.33
N SER A 83 24.14 7.30 0.69
CA SER A 83 24.99 8.47 0.52
C SER A 83 24.56 9.15 -0.77
N PHE A 84 24.03 10.36 -0.67
CA PHE A 84 23.99 11.23 -1.84
C PHE A 84 25.45 11.65 -2.13
N ASP A 85 25.79 11.87 -3.39
CA ASP A 85 27.07 12.51 -3.75
C ASP A 85 26.66 13.87 -4.31
N GLU A 86 26.93 14.96 -3.58
CA GLU A 86 26.48 16.31 -3.94
C GLU A 86 27.20 16.84 -5.20
N ASP A 87 28.35 16.25 -5.55
CA ASP A 87 29.26 16.81 -6.55
C ASP A 87 29.01 16.32 -7.99
N GLU A 88 28.14 15.34 -8.22
CA GLU A 88 27.75 14.93 -9.57
C GLU A 88 26.39 15.55 -9.95
N ALA A 89 26.43 16.62 -10.75
CA ALA A 89 25.26 17.23 -11.41
C ALA A 89 24.47 16.25 -12.31
N ASP A 90 25.01 15.04 -12.51
CA ASP A 90 24.35 13.89 -13.08
C ASP A 90 24.08 12.94 -11.90
N VAL A 91 22.94 13.12 -11.20
CA VAL A 91 22.48 12.25 -10.09
C VAL A 91 22.11 10.88 -10.65
N ARG A 92 23.10 10.19 -11.20
CA ARG A 92 23.06 8.75 -11.35
C ARG A 92 23.26 8.26 -9.94
N LEU A 93 22.15 8.06 -9.22
CA LEU A 93 22.09 7.14 -8.09
C LEU A 93 22.99 5.97 -8.44
N LYS A 94 24.22 5.94 -7.89
CA LYS A 94 25.08 4.77 -8.04
C LYS A 94 24.23 3.66 -7.46
N GLN A 95 23.80 2.74 -8.33
CA GLN A 95 22.96 1.59 -8.03
C GLN A 95 23.72 0.70 -7.05
N THR A 96 23.77 1.10 -5.79
CA THR A 96 24.08 0.17 -4.73
C THR A 96 22.79 -0.58 -4.47
N ASP A 97 22.81 -1.88 -4.73
CA ASP A 97 21.70 -2.80 -4.48
C ASP A 97 21.34 -2.74 -2.99
N PHE A 98 20.37 -1.89 -2.64
CA PHE A 98 19.88 -1.79 -1.28
C PHE A 98 18.85 -2.89 -1.06
N THR A 99 19.20 -3.85 -0.21
CA THR A 99 18.25 -4.83 0.33
C THR A 99 17.81 -4.39 1.71
N PHE A 100 16.62 -3.80 1.82
CA PHE A 100 15.97 -3.62 3.12
C PHE A 100 14.92 -4.72 3.30
N ASP A 101 14.91 -5.34 4.47
CA ASP A 101 13.76 -6.13 4.88
C ASP A 101 12.59 -5.18 5.17
N ILE A 102 11.52 -5.32 4.39
CA ILE A 102 10.37 -4.41 4.48
C ILE A 102 9.70 -4.44 5.86
N PHE A 103 9.73 -5.58 6.57
CA PHE A 103 9.10 -5.69 7.88
C PHE A 103 9.88 -4.94 8.94
N LEU A 104 11.22 -5.01 8.91
CA LEU A 104 12.07 -4.16 9.73
C LEU A 104 11.79 -2.67 9.46
N THR A 105 11.72 -2.27 8.19
CA THR A 105 11.40 -0.89 7.81
C THR A 105 10.02 -0.45 8.34
N THR A 106 8.98 -1.25 8.12
CA THR A 106 7.64 -0.98 8.63
C THR A 106 7.63 -0.89 10.15
N TYR A 107 8.30 -1.81 10.85
CA TYR A 107 8.38 -1.80 12.31
C TYR A 107 9.04 -0.53 12.85
N LEU A 108 10.18 -0.11 12.27
CA LEU A 108 10.87 1.10 12.67
C LEU A 108 10.03 2.36 12.45
N LEU A 109 9.26 2.39 11.35
CA LEU A 109 8.30 3.46 11.06
C LEU A 109 7.20 3.51 12.13
N LEU A 110 6.64 2.37 12.54
CA LEU A 110 5.63 2.30 13.60
C LEU A 110 6.18 2.74 14.96
N CYS A 111 7.47 2.53 15.22
CA CYS A 111 8.14 2.86 16.47
C CYS A 111 8.61 4.32 16.60
N ARG A 112 8.43 5.17 15.59
CA ARG A 112 9.05 6.54 15.56
C ARG A 112 10.55 6.52 15.76
N HIS A 113 11.27 5.54 15.24
CA HIS A 113 12.71 5.53 15.43
C HIS A 113 13.33 6.77 14.76
N HIS A 114 13.93 7.67 15.55
CA HIS A 114 14.50 8.96 15.09
C HIS A 114 15.54 8.80 13.97
N GLY A 115 16.08 7.59 13.82
CA GLY A 115 16.96 7.22 12.73
C GLY A 115 16.29 7.03 11.35
N PHE A 116 14.96 7.07 11.27
CA PHE A 116 14.20 6.79 10.05
C PHE A 116 13.35 8.00 9.63
N ASP A 117 13.93 9.20 9.77
CA ASP A 117 13.33 10.45 9.32
C ASP A 117 13.58 10.60 7.80
N SER A 118 12.91 9.78 7.00
CA SER A 118 12.87 10.02 5.56
C SER A 118 12.00 11.24 5.32
N GLU A 119 12.46 12.23 4.56
CA GLU A 119 11.61 13.34 4.13
C GLU A 119 10.35 12.88 3.36
N THR A 120 10.33 11.62 2.89
CA THR A 120 9.16 10.98 2.27
C THR A 120 8.17 10.37 3.27
N PHE A 121 8.60 10.06 4.49
CA PHE A 121 7.75 9.50 5.53
C PHE A 121 7.50 10.57 6.58
N THR A 122 6.30 10.54 7.14
CA THR A 122 5.82 11.73 7.82
C THR A 122 6.33 11.83 9.23
N GLN A 123 6.46 13.07 9.72
CA GLN A 123 6.95 13.36 11.08
C GLN A 123 6.19 12.64 12.19
N ASN A 124 4.97 12.14 11.90
CA ASN A 124 4.17 11.34 12.80
C ASN A 124 4.08 9.89 12.27
N PRO A 125 4.28 8.88 13.13
CA PRO A 125 4.08 7.49 12.77
C PRO A 125 2.59 7.25 12.53
N PRO A 126 2.26 6.11 11.92
CA PRO A 126 0.89 5.64 11.86
C PRO A 126 0.28 5.50 13.27
N THR A 127 -0.95 6.00 13.43
CA THR A 127 -1.72 5.87 14.67
C THR A 127 -3.10 5.33 14.37
N TYR A 128 -3.54 4.38 15.19
CA TYR A 128 -4.78 3.63 14.98
C TYR A 128 -5.75 3.85 16.14
N PRO A 129 -7.07 3.86 15.90
CA PRO A 129 -8.06 3.74 16.96
C PRO A 129 -7.81 2.51 17.85
N PRO A 130 -7.90 2.62 19.19
CA PRO A 130 -7.66 1.51 20.11
C PRO A 130 -8.44 0.24 19.81
N ALA A 131 -9.66 0.37 19.30
CA ALA A 131 -10.50 -0.76 18.95
C ALA A 131 -9.95 -1.62 17.79
N LEU A 132 -9.00 -1.11 17.00
CA LEU A 132 -8.34 -1.85 15.92
C LEU A 132 -6.99 -2.45 16.32
N TRP A 133 -6.44 -2.08 17.49
CA TRP A 133 -5.11 -2.52 17.91
C TRP A 133 -4.92 -4.05 17.85
N PRO A 134 -5.85 -4.89 18.36
CA PRO A 134 -5.70 -6.33 18.29
C PRO A 134 -5.60 -6.85 16.84
N ALA A 135 -6.40 -6.30 15.92
CA ALA A 135 -6.39 -6.71 14.53
C ALA A 135 -5.10 -6.30 13.81
N ILE A 136 -4.57 -5.11 14.10
CA ILE A 136 -3.29 -4.65 13.56
C ILE A 136 -2.15 -5.54 14.07
N GLU A 137 -2.12 -5.84 15.36
CA GLU A 137 -1.13 -6.73 15.97
C GLU A 137 -1.18 -8.14 15.37
N ASP A 138 -2.40 -8.69 15.19
CA ASP A 138 -2.61 -9.99 14.57
C ASP A 138 -2.05 -10.05 13.15
N VAL A 139 -2.21 -9.00 12.33
CA VAL A 139 -1.65 -8.95 10.97
C VAL A 139 -0.12 -8.93 10.99
N LEU A 140 0.49 -8.15 11.90
CA LEU A 140 1.95 -8.12 12.05
C LEU A 140 2.49 -9.48 12.51
N LEU A 141 1.80 -10.15 13.44
CA LEU A 141 2.14 -11.51 13.86
C LEU A 141 1.94 -12.53 12.74
N PHE A 142 0.87 -12.42 11.95
CA PHE A 142 0.62 -13.28 10.80
C PHE A 142 1.70 -13.14 9.74
N PHE A 143 2.11 -11.90 9.45
CA PHE A 143 3.24 -11.62 8.57
C PHE A 143 4.47 -12.42 9.01
N LEU A 144 4.83 -12.29 10.29
CA LEU A 144 6.06 -12.88 10.80
C LEU A 144 6.01 -14.39 10.98
N LYS A 145 4.88 -14.92 11.44
CA LYS A 145 4.74 -16.35 11.80
C LYS A 145 4.27 -17.22 10.65
N THR A 146 3.66 -16.64 9.62
CA THR A 146 3.04 -17.38 8.52
C THR A 146 3.64 -17.01 7.17
N LEU A 147 3.56 -15.73 6.78
CA LEU A 147 4.06 -15.31 5.46
C LEU A 147 5.59 -15.42 5.38
N GLN A 148 6.31 -14.90 6.37
CA GLN A 148 7.77 -14.86 6.31
C GLN A 148 8.42 -16.26 6.23
N PRO A 149 8.00 -17.28 7.02
CA PRO A 149 8.47 -18.65 6.86
C PRO A 149 8.13 -19.25 5.50
N TYR A 150 6.95 -18.95 4.96
CA TYR A 150 6.56 -19.38 3.61
C TYR A 150 7.49 -18.81 2.54
N PHE A 151 7.74 -17.50 2.56
CA PHE A 151 8.65 -16.88 1.61
C PHE A 151 10.09 -17.39 1.75
N SER A 152 10.51 -17.71 2.98
CA SER A 152 11.78 -18.36 3.23
C SER A 152 11.86 -19.76 2.61
N SER A 153 10.77 -20.54 2.62
CA SER A 153 10.75 -21.90 2.07
C SER A 153 10.80 -21.94 0.54
N ILE A 154 10.30 -20.90 -0.14
CA ILE A 154 10.38 -20.76 -1.60
C ILE A 154 11.65 -20.02 -2.07
N GLY A 155 12.63 -19.80 -1.19
CA GLY A 155 13.91 -19.20 -1.53
C GLY A 155 13.92 -17.67 -1.61
N VAL A 156 12.90 -17.00 -1.05
CA VAL A 156 12.79 -15.54 -0.98
C VAL A 156 12.72 -15.06 0.48
N PRO A 157 13.73 -15.38 1.31
CA PRO A 157 13.69 -15.18 2.76
C PRO A 157 13.65 -13.71 3.18
N PHE A 158 13.82 -12.76 2.27
CA PHE A 158 13.73 -11.33 2.60
C PHE A 158 12.72 -10.68 1.66
N ALA A 159 11.89 -9.81 2.23
CA ALA A 159 10.99 -8.98 1.47
C ALA A 159 11.78 -7.75 1.04
N VAL A 160 12.51 -7.90 -0.06
CA VAL A 160 13.32 -6.83 -0.61
C VAL A 160 12.42 -5.88 -1.36
N ARG A 161 12.29 -4.65 -0.86
CA ARG A 161 11.72 -3.57 -1.65
C ARG A 161 12.72 -3.18 -2.73
N THR A 162 12.63 -3.80 -3.90
CA THR A 162 13.37 -3.31 -5.07
C THR A 162 12.68 -2.02 -5.50
N HIS A 163 13.22 -0.87 -5.09
CA HIS A 163 12.84 0.40 -5.68
C HIS A 163 13.16 0.32 -7.17
N PHE A 164 12.15 0.02 -7.99
CA PHE A 164 12.26 0.13 -9.43
C PHE A 164 12.46 1.61 -9.74
N VAL A 165 13.72 2.05 -9.81
CA VAL A 165 14.04 3.28 -10.53
C VAL A 165 13.59 3.00 -11.95
N THR A 166 12.50 3.64 -12.35
CA THR A 166 12.10 3.76 -13.75
C THR A 166 13.24 4.48 -14.46
N SER A 167 14.25 3.72 -14.93
CA SER A 167 15.19 4.26 -15.89
C SER A 167 14.36 4.63 -17.11
N ARG A 168 14.08 5.93 -17.25
CA ARG A 168 13.39 6.49 -18.42
C ARG A 168 14.14 6.20 -19.72
N ASP A 169 15.41 5.80 -19.64
CA ASP A 169 16.32 5.81 -20.78
C ASP A 169 16.63 4.43 -21.39
N THR A 170 16.33 3.30 -20.75
CA THR A 170 16.75 2.00 -21.30
C THR A 170 15.65 1.13 -21.87
N GLY A 171 14.36 1.43 -21.64
CA GLY A 171 13.22 0.74 -22.30
C GLY A 171 13.16 -0.79 -22.12
N PHE A 172 14.06 -1.39 -21.35
CA PHE A 172 14.22 -2.84 -21.24
C PHE A 172 14.29 -3.27 -19.77
N MET A 173 13.16 -3.79 -19.28
CA MET A 173 13.06 -4.55 -18.04
C MET A 173 13.48 -6.00 -18.29
N HIS A 174 14.79 -6.29 -18.39
CA HIS A 174 15.27 -7.67 -18.49
C HIS A 174 16.32 -7.97 -17.42
N GLY A 175 15.93 -8.81 -16.46
CA GLY A 175 16.84 -9.39 -15.48
C GLY A 175 16.10 -9.79 -14.21
N THR A 176 15.54 -11.01 -14.18
CA THR A 176 15.14 -11.76 -12.97
C THR A 176 14.15 -11.14 -11.96
N ALA A 177 13.73 -9.88 -12.12
CA ALA A 177 12.82 -9.16 -11.22
C ALA A 177 11.32 -9.51 -11.41
N SER A 178 10.98 -10.52 -12.21
CA SER A 178 9.60 -10.92 -12.48
C SER A 178 8.90 -11.51 -11.25
N CYS A 179 9.63 -12.21 -10.37
CA CYS A 179 9.04 -12.83 -9.18
C CYS A 179 8.64 -11.81 -8.10
N PHE A 180 9.32 -10.66 -8.03
CA PHE A 180 9.06 -9.63 -7.02
C PHE A 180 7.85 -8.74 -7.33
N LYS A 181 7.38 -8.67 -8.59
CA LYS A 181 6.15 -7.93 -8.93
C LYS A 181 4.90 -8.46 -8.23
N CYS A 182 4.96 -9.68 -7.68
CA CYS A 182 3.82 -10.36 -7.09
C CYS A 182 4.03 -10.69 -5.60
N ASP A 183 4.96 -10.04 -4.91
CA ASP A 183 5.19 -10.28 -3.48
C ASP A 183 4.08 -9.63 -2.63
N PRO A 184 3.18 -10.40 -2.00
CA PRO A 184 2.06 -9.89 -1.21
C PRO A 184 2.51 -9.29 0.14
N ARG A 185 3.77 -9.47 0.55
CA ARG A 185 4.30 -8.95 1.82
C ARG A 185 4.26 -7.43 1.87
N GLU A 186 4.70 -6.77 0.80
CA GLU A 186 4.67 -5.30 0.70
C GLU A 186 3.24 -4.73 0.74
N PRO A 187 2.32 -5.13 -0.16
CA PRO A 187 0.92 -4.66 -0.12
C PRO A 187 0.20 -4.92 1.21
N LEU A 188 0.51 -6.02 1.91
CA LEU A 188 -0.08 -6.30 3.21
C LEU A 188 0.35 -5.29 4.27
N LEU A 189 1.63 -4.93 4.29
CA LEU A 189 2.16 -3.93 5.23
C LEU A 189 1.77 -2.52 4.83
N ASP A 190 1.78 -2.21 3.53
CA ASP A 190 1.28 -0.95 3.00
C ASP A 190 -0.18 -0.73 3.40
N LEU A 191 -1.01 -1.77 3.35
CA LEU A 191 -2.40 -1.70 3.82
C LEU A 191 -2.49 -1.26 5.29
N LEU A 192 -1.64 -1.78 6.17
CA LEU A 192 -1.61 -1.36 7.57
C LEU A 192 -1.17 0.08 7.70
N LEU A 193 -0.06 0.44 7.04
CA LEU A 193 0.47 1.79 7.06
C LEU A 193 -0.58 2.80 6.60
N GLU A 194 -1.26 2.54 5.49
CA GLU A 194 -2.30 3.42 4.94
C GLU A 194 -3.51 3.61 5.86
N LEU A 195 -3.84 2.62 6.70
CA LEU A 195 -4.92 2.77 7.68
C LEU A 195 -4.54 3.72 8.83
N GLY A 196 -3.27 3.76 9.20
CA GLY A 196 -2.78 4.57 10.32
C GLY A 196 -2.09 5.88 9.91
N ASP A 197 -1.67 6.01 8.66
CA ASP A 197 -0.85 7.13 8.21
C ASP A 197 -1.70 8.41 8.03
N PRO A 198 -1.35 9.51 8.73
CA PRO A 198 -2.07 10.77 8.60
C PRO A 198 -1.81 11.52 7.28
N ASN A 199 -0.93 11.05 6.41
CA ASN A 199 -0.37 11.84 5.31
C ASN A 199 -0.22 11.09 3.97
N ILE A 200 -0.21 9.74 3.97
CA ILE A 200 -0.07 8.94 2.73
C ILE A 200 -1.29 9.06 1.78
N SER A 201 -2.36 9.75 2.17
CA SER A 201 -3.42 10.13 1.23
C SER A 201 -3.92 11.54 1.47
N ALA A 202 -4.51 12.16 0.43
CA ALA A 202 -5.26 13.42 0.53
C ALA A 202 -6.47 13.38 1.50
N SER A 203 -6.64 12.28 2.24
CA SER A 203 -7.42 12.17 3.45
C SER A 203 -6.50 11.73 4.59
N GLU A 204 -6.15 12.63 5.52
CA GLU A 204 -5.54 12.17 6.78
C GLU A 204 -6.38 11.03 7.37
N SER A 205 -5.73 10.04 8.02
CA SER A 205 -6.36 8.79 8.52
C SER A 205 -7.80 9.01 8.99
N VAL A 206 -8.74 8.63 8.11
CA VAL A 206 -10.18 8.90 8.29
C VAL A 206 -10.68 8.22 9.56
N LEU A 207 -10.14 7.05 9.88
CA LEU A 207 -10.49 6.28 11.08
C LEU A 207 -10.05 7.01 12.35
N LEU A 208 -8.81 7.48 12.39
CA LEU A 208 -8.29 8.20 13.55
C LEU A 208 -9.07 9.49 13.80
N ARG A 209 -9.28 10.31 12.76
CA ARG A 209 -10.09 11.53 12.91
C ARG A 209 -11.50 11.25 13.40
N ARG A 210 -12.14 10.20 12.87
CA ARG A 210 -13.48 9.80 13.33
C ARG A 210 -13.43 9.36 14.79
N HIS A 211 -12.40 8.64 15.20
CA HIS A 211 -12.23 8.22 16.59
C HIS A 211 -12.08 9.43 17.52
N GLU A 212 -11.17 10.35 17.20
CA GLU A 212 -10.93 11.58 17.97
C GLU A 212 -12.18 12.47 18.05
N ALA A 213 -13.00 12.48 17.00
CA ALA A 213 -14.27 13.19 16.96
C ALA A 213 -15.46 12.44 17.60
N GLY A 214 -15.27 11.21 18.09
CA GLY A 214 -16.36 10.37 18.61
C GLY A 214 -17.36 9.90 17.55
N LEU A 215 -16.96 9.90 16.27
CA LEU A 215 -17.76 9.51 15.10
C LEU A 215 -17.43 8.12 14.55
N LEU A 216 -16.42 7.44 15.09
CA LEU A 216 -16.07 6.08 14.68
C LEU A 216 -17.03 5.09 15.34
N ARG A 217 -17.89 4.47 14.52
CA ARG A 217 -18.87 3.48 15.00
C ARG A 217 -18.27 2.08 15.10
N ASP A 218 -18.80 1.29 16.02
CA ASP A 218 -18.43 -0.12 16.20
C ASP A 218 -18.60 -0.94 14.92
N GLY A 219 -19.64 -0.64 14.12
CA GLY A 219 -19.85 -1.32 12.85
C GLY A 219 -18.71 -1.11 11.85
N GLN A 220 -18.13 0.10 11.80
CA GLN A 220 -16.98 0.40 10.95
C GLN A 220 -15.73 -0.36 11.43
N VAL A 221 -15.49 -0.38 12.74
CA VAL A 221 -14.39 -1.13 13.36
C VAL A 221 -14.50 -2.62 13.01
N GLN A 222 -15.69 -3.21 13.21
CA GLN A 222 -15.94 -4.62 12.91
C GLN A 222 -15.72 -4.94 11.43
N LEU A 223 -16.18 -4.08 10.51
CA LEU A 223 -15.99 -4.31 9.08
C LEU A 223 -14.50 -4.25 8.69
N VAL A 224 -13.74 -3.30 9.23
CA VAL A 224 -12.29 -3.21 9.00
C VAL A 224 -11.60 -4.46 9.53
N GLU A 225 -11.92 -4.88 10.76
CA GLU A 225 -11.37 -6.11 11.37
C GLU A 225 -11.69 -7.35 10.54
N ILE A 226 -12.94 -7.51 10.07
CA ILE A 226 -13.34 -8.64 9.22
C ILE A 226 -12.52 -8.68 7.93
N VAL A 227 -12.24 -7.53 7.30
CA VAL A 227 -11.41 -7.50 6.09
C VAL A 227 -9.97 -7.89 6.41
N LEU A 228 -9.35 -7.32 7.45
CA LEU A 228 -7.97 -7.66 7.84
C LEU A 228 -7.82 -9.15 8.17
N ARG A 229 -8.74 -9.70 8.98
CA ARG A 229 -8.77 -11.15 9.29
C ARG A 229 -9.05 -11.99 8.06
N GLY A 230 -9.96 -11.55 7.19
CA GLY A 230 -10.28 -12.22 5.94
C GLY A 230 -9.08 -12.33 4.98
N VAL A 231 -8.22 -11.30 4.93
CA VAL A 231 -6.96 -11.35 4.17
C VAL A 231 -6.03 -12.41 4.75
N MET A 232 -5.80 -12.42 6.06
CA MET A 232 -4.94 -13.42 6.71
C MET A 232 -5.41 -14.85 6.43
N VAL A 233 -6.72 -15.10 6.57
CA VAL A 233 -7.32 -16.43 6.30
C VAL A 233 -7.11 -16.84 4.84
N GLN A 234 -7.37 -15.94 3.89
CA GLN A 234 -7.18 -16.24 2.47
C GLN A 234 -5.72 -16.50 2.10
N LEU A 235 -4.80 -15.67 2.60
CA LEU A 235 -3.37 -15.85 2.37
C LEU A 235 -2.86 -17.15 3.01
N GLY A 236 -3.28 -17.46 4.24
CA GLY A 236 -2.97 -18.72 4.91
C GLY A 236 -3.46 -19.94 4.13
N ALA A 237 -4.71 -19.91 3.67
CA ALA A 237 -5.27 -20.99 2.85
C ALA A 237 -4.51 -21.19 1.52
N MET A 238 -4.05 -20.10 0.89
CA MET A 238 -3.25 -20.20 -0.34
C MET A 238 -1.86 -20.81 -0.13
N ILE A 239 -1.28 -20.61 1.06
CA ILE A 239 -0.01 -21.22 1.47
C ILE A 239 -0.18 -22.72 1.72
N GLU A 240 -1.27 -23.13 2.37
CA GLU A 240 -1.54 -24.53 2.70
C GLU A 240 -1.90 -25.40 1.49
N VAL A 241 -2.57 -24.83 0.49
CA VAL A 241 -2.96 -25.56 -0.73
C VAL A 241 -1.76 -25.77 -1.65
N GLU A 242 -1.40 -27.03 -1.91
CA GLU A 242 -0.37 -27.38 -2.89
C GLU A 242 -0.67 -26.76 -4.27
N CYS A 243 0.30 -26.08 -4.86
CA CYS A 243 0.20 -25.42 -6.16
C CYS A 243 1.44 -25.75 -6.97
N ALA A 244 1.25 -26.27 -8.19
CA ALA A 244 2.35 -26.57 -9.11
C ALA A 244 3.02 -25.29 -9.65
N GLU A 245 2.27 -24.19 -9.72
CA GLU A 245 2.72 -22.91 -10.27
C GLU A 245 2.82 -21.87 -9.15
N GLU A 246 4.01 -21.73 -8.57
CA GLU A 246 4.29 -20.78 -7.47
C GLU A 246 3.98 -19.33 -7.88
N GLU A 247 4.35 -18.94 -9.09
CA GLU A 247 4.08 -17.58 -9.61
C GLU A 247 2.59 -17.27 -9.67
N LEU A 248 1.75 -18.24 -10.04
CA LEU A 248 0.30 -18.09 -10.06
C LEU A 248 -0.26 -17.92 -8.64
N ARG A 249 0.30 -18.65 -7.66
CA ARG A 249 -0.08 -18.50 -6.25
C ARG A 249 0.27 -17.09 -5.75
N LEU A 250 1.49 -16.61 -6.01
CA LEU A 250 1.92 -15.26 -5.64
C LEU A 250 1.02 -14.18 -6.27
N ARG A 251 0.70 -14.31 -7.56
CA ARG A 251 -0.26 -13.40 -8.24
C ARG A 251 -1.64 -13.38 -7.57
N ARG A 252 -2.13 -14.53 -7.10
CA ARG A 252 -3.41 -14.61 -6.39
C ARG A 252 -3.32 -13.97 -5.00
N MET A 253 -2.24 -14.22 -4.27
CA MET A 253 -2.00 -13.60 -2.96
C MET A 253 -1.94 -12.07 -3.08
N MET A 254 -1.21 -11.56 -4.08
CA MET A 254 -1.18 -10.15 -4.44
C MET A 254 -2.59 -9.60 -4.69
N GLY A 255 -3.39 -10.31 -5.52
CA GLY A 255 -4.77 -9.93 -5.81
C GLY A 255 -5.67 -9.85 -4.56
N VAL A 256 -5.48 -10.73 -3.57
CA VAL A 256 -6.18 -10.65 -2.28
C VAL A 256 -5.85 -9.35 -1.56
N CYS A 257 -4.56 -9.01 -1.46
CA CYS A 257 -4.14 -7.76 -0.82
C CYS A 257 -4.68 -6.53 -1.56
N THR A 258 -4.60 -6.50 -2.90
CA THR A 258 -5.13 -5.40 -3.71
C THR A 258 -6.63 -5.21 -3.51
N LYS A 259 -7.43 -6.28 -3.56
CA LYS A 259 -8.89 -6.20 -3.36
C LYS A 259 -9.25 -5.74 -1.94
N ALA A 260 -8.50 -6.20 -0.94
CA ALA A 260 -8.70 -5.74 0.44
C ALA A 260 -8.40 -4.24 0.59
N ARG A 261 -7.32 -3.77 -0.04
CA ARG A 261 -6.97 -2.35 -0.09
C ARG A 261 -8.06 -1.53 -0.78
N GLU A 262 -8.54 -1.96 -1.94
CA GLU A 262 -9.63 -1.28 -2.66
C GLU A 262 -10.91 -1.23 -1.83
N LEU A 263 -11.28 -2.31 -1.16
CA LEU A 263 -12.45 -2.36 -0.29
C LEU A 263 -12.30 -1.43 0.91
N LEU A 264 -11.15 -1.46 1.58
CA LEU A 264 -10.90 -0.63 2.75
C LEU A 264 -10.84 0.85 2.37
N LEU A 265 -9.96 1.24 1.46
CA LEU A 265 -9.74 2.65 1.14
C LEU A 265 -10.82 3.23 0.22
N GLY A 266 -11.35 2.42 -0.70
CA GLY A 266 -12.37 2.85 -1.66
C GLY A 266 -13.78 2.90 -1.08
N LEU A 267 -14.07 2.10 -0.05
CA LEU A 267 -15.41 2.03 0.54
C LEU A 267 -15.41 2.24 2.05
N LEU A 268 -14.85 1.32 2.84
CA LEU A 268 -15.12 1.25 4.30
C LEU A 268 -14.51 2.42 5.09
N VAL A 269 -13.31 2.83 4.70
CA VAL A 269 -12.53 3.92 5.29
C VAL A 269 -12.67 5.21 4.47
N HIS A 270 -13.43 5.17 3.37
CA HIS A 270 -13.62 6.34 2.54
C HIS A 270 -14.31 7.47 3.33
N ARG A 271 -13.85 8.72 3.13
CA ARG A 271 -14.36 9.92 3.83
C ARG A 271 -15.88 10.11 3.73
N ASN A 272 -16.47 9.65 2.62
CA ASN A 272 -17.92 9.76 2.35
C ASN A 272 -18.74 8.58 2.87
N PHE A 273 -18.12 7.49 3.32
CA PHE A 273 -18.85 6.35 3.87
C PHE A 273 -19.31 6.65 5.30
N ARG A 274 -20.58 7.07 5.43
CA ARG A 274 -21.21 7.49 6.70
C ARG A 274 -22.52 6.77 7.00
N SER A 275 -22.87 5.73 6.25
CA SER A 275 -24.17 5.06 6.33
C SER A 275 -24.15 3.94 7.37
N GLU A 276 -24.57 4.25 8.59
CA GLU A 276 -24.76 3.26 9.67
C GLU A 276 -25.70 2.12 9.26
N ARG A 277 -26.78 2.44 8.53
CA ARG A 277 -27.69 1.43 7.99
C ARG A 277 -26.97 0.44 7.07
N LEU A 278 -26.08 0.94 6.20
CA LEU A 278 -25.34 0.08 5.28
C LEU A 278 -24.32 -0.79 6.05
N GLU A 279 -23.68 -0.24 7.08
CA GLU A 279 -22.81 -1.00 7.98
C GLU A 279 -23.55 -2.16 8.64
N GLY A 280 -24.74 -1.88 9.21
CA GLY A 280 -25.60 -2.89 9.82
C GLY A 280 -26.06 -3.96 8.83
N LEU A 281 -26.40 -3.58 7.59
CA LEU A 281 -26.76 -4.52 6.53
C LEU A 281 -25.58 -5.43 6.14
N LEU A 282 -24.38 -4.85 5.95
CA LEU A 282 -23.18 -5.62 5.63
C LEU A 282 -22.84 -6.62 6.74
N LEU A 283 -22.87 -6.17 7.99
CA LEU A 283 -22.64 -7.04 9.15
C LEU A 283 -23.72 -8.10 9.31
N GLY A 284 -24.98 -7.76 9.02
CA GLY A 284 -26.09 -8.72 9.00
C GLY A 284 -25.82 -9.84 7.99
N TYR A 285 -25.53 -9.48 6.74
CA TYR A 285 -25.20 -10.46 5.69
C TYR A 285 -23.96 -11.31 6.00
N LEU A 286 -22.94 -10.72 6.64
CA LEU A 286 -21.73 -11.45 7.04
C LEU A 286 -21.98 -12.45 8.17
N ARG A 287 -23.04 -12.28 8.98
CA ARG A 287 -23.44 -13.18 10.06
C ARG A 287 -24.46 -14.22 9.66
N GLU A 288 -25.18 -14.00 8.55
CA GLU A 288 -26.17 -14.94 8.07
C GLU A 288 -25.53 -16.29 7.71
N GLU A 289 -26.05 -17.37 8.30
CA GLU A 289 -25.69 -18.72 7.89
C GLU A 289 -26.25 -19.01 6.49
N GLY A 290 -25.47 -19.67 5.65
CA GLY A 290 -25.91 -20.04 4.30
C GLY A 290 -25.71 -18.94 3.26
N VAL A 291 -24.57 -18.22 3.33
CA VAL A 291 -24.10 -17.36 2.22
C VAL A 291 -24.32 -18.08 0.89
N ASN A 292 -25.00 -17.41 -0.03
CA ASN A 292 -25.27 -17.98 -1.35
C ASN A 292 -23.97 -18.03 -2.16
N TRP A 293 -23.18 -19.07 -1.94
CA TRP A 293 -21.89 -19.30 -2.59
C TRP A 293 -22.00 -19.40 -4.11
N ARG A 294 -23.20 -19.67 -4.66
CA ARG A 294 -23.42 -19.59 -6.10
C ARG A 294 -23.31 -18.15 -6.62
N VAL A 295 -23.81 -17.17 -5.87
CA VAL A 295 -23.69 -15.74 -6.21
C VAL A 295 -22.24 -15.31 -6.07
N VAL A 296 -21.57 -15.65 -4.95
CA VAL A 296 -20.15 -15.32 -4.72
C VAL A 296 -19.28 -15.83 -5.88
N ARG A 297 -19.38 -17.13 -6.20
CA ARG A 297 -18.66 -17.73 -7.35
C ARG A 297 -19.04 -17.10 -8.69
N GLY A 298 -20.30 -16.68 -8.85
CA GLY A 298 -20.76 -15.98 -10.05
C GLY A 298 -20.10 -14.61 -10.22
N VAL A 299 -19.98 -13.85 -9.14
CA VAL A 299 -19.31 -12.54 -9.13
C VAL A 299 -17.82 -12.71 -9.43
N GLU A 300 -17.15 -13.66 -8.77
CA GLU A 300 -15.74 -13.97 -9.03
C GLU A 300 -15.49 -14.38 -10.50
N ALA A 301 -16.37 -15.20 -11.07
CA ALA A 301 -16.27 -15.62 -12.46
C ALA A 301 -16.48 -14.46 -13.44
N ALA A 302 -17.40 -13.54 -13.13
CA ALA A 302 -17.64 -12.34 -13.92
C ALA A 302 -16.45 -11.37 -13.85
N GLU A 303 -15.89 -11.16 -12.66
CA GLU A 303 -14.71 -10.33 -12.45
C GLU A 303 -13.50 -10.87 -13.22
N LYS A 304 -13.24 -12.18 -13.11
CA LYS A 304 -12.16 -12.85 -13.85
C LYS A 304 -12.33 -12.73 -15.37
N ARG A 305 -13.57 -12.71 -15.87
CA ARG A 305 -13.85 -12.48 -17.29
C ARG A 305 -13.50 -11.05 -17.70
N ARG A 306 -13.93 -10.06 -16.91
CA ARG A 306 -13.63 -8.64 -17.12
C ARG A 306 -12.12 -8.37 -17.11
N GLU A 307 -11.37 -8.98 -16.19
CA GLU A 307 -9.92 -8.86 -16.12
C GLU A 307 -9.23 -9.43 -17.37
N ARG A 308 -9.68 -10.59 -17.86
CA ARG A 308 -9.17 -11.17 -19.12
C ARG A 308 -9.46 -10.28 -20.32
N GLU A 309 -10.66 -9.69 -20.39
CA GLU A 309 -11.02 -8.75 -21.46
C GLU A 309 -10.14 -7.50 -21.42
N LYS A 310 -9.88 -6.93 -20.25
CA LYS A 310 -8.95 -5.79 -20.09
C LYS A 310 -7.53 -6.13 -20.54
N LEU A 311 -7.02 -7.31 -20.18
CA LEU A 311 -5.67 -7.75 -20.60
C LEU A 311 -5.58 -7.88 -22.13
N ARG A 312 -6.61 -8.44 -22.77
CA ARG A 312 -6.68 -8.55 -24.24
C ARG A 312 -6.71 -7.18 -24.92
N MET A 313 -7.47 -6.23 -24.39
CA MET A 313 -7.49 -4.86 -24.93
C MET A 313 -6.13 -4.19 -24.83
N ASN A 314 -5.42 -4.35 -23.70
CA ASN A 314 -4.07 -3.80 -23.54
C ASN A 314 -3.04 -4.44 -24.48
N GLU A 315 -3.23 -5.71 -24.85
CA GLU A 315 -2.37 -6.40 -25.84
C GLU A 315 -2.64 -5.94 -27.28
N GLU A 316 -3.89 -5.55 -27.60
CA GLU A 316 -4.27 -5.06 -28.93
C GLU A 316 -3.85 -3.59 -29.17
N GLU A 317 -3.58 -2.83 -28.11
CA GLU A 317 -3.13 -1.43 -28.18
C GLU A 317 -1.59 -1.27 -28.33
N LEU A 318 -0.82 -2.38 -28.24
CA LEU A 318 0.63 -2.42 -28.37
C LEU A 318 1.09 -2.82 -29.78
#